data_AF-A0A847PTB3-F1
#
_entry.id   AF-A0A847PTB3-F1
#
_cell.length_a   1.000
_cell.length_b   1.000
_cell.length_c   1.000
_cell.angle_alpha   90.00
_cell.angle_beta   90.00
_cell.angle_gamma   90.00
#
_symmetry.space_group_name_H-M   'P 1'
#
loop_
_entity.id
_entity.type
_entity.pdbx_description
1 polymer ?
#
loop_
_entity_poly.entity_id
_entity_poly.type
_entity_poly.pdbx_seq_one_letter_code
_entity_poly.pdbx_strand_id
1 'polypeptide(L)'
;MKWQSKESAYQALRGTLHALRDRLPAEEAVDLAAQLPLLVKGMYYDGWTLRDKPEKYKKEEFARRVHAQFEFDTNVNPAEVIRAVLRVMYRHMGDGELRDVKSNMPKDIQEWFPEEVAPRE
;
A
#
# COMPACT_ATOMS: atom_id res chain seq x y z
N MET A 1 5.54 -2.55 -21.38
CA MET A 1 6.64 -2.53 -20.37
C MET A 1 6.63 -3.86 -19.63
N LYS A 2 7.79 -4.45 -19.26
CA LYS A 2 7.87 -5.79 -18.60
C LYS A 2 7.10 -5.91 -17.27
N TRP A 3 6.63 -4.79 -16.71
CA TRP A 3 5.89 -4.70 -15.44
C TRP A 3 4.37 -4.61 -15.59
N GLN A 4 3.83 -4.97 -16.75
CA GLN A 4 2.39 -4.96 -17.03
C GLN A 4 1.82 -6.39 -17.10
N SER A 5 2.39 -7.32 -16.34
CA SER A 5 1.86 -8.68 -16.20
C SER A 5 0.90 -8.76 -15.00
N LYS A 6 0.14 -9.85 -14.91
CA LYS A 6 -0.67 -10.13 -13.71
C LYS A 6 0.21 -10.33 -12.47
N GLU A 7 1.41 -10.88 -12.67
CA GLU A 7 2.38 -11.12 -11.61
C GLU A 7 2.95 -9.81 -11.05
N SER A 8 3.32 -8.86 -11.92
CA SER A 8 3.82 -7.56 -11.47
C SER A 8 2.72 -6.72 -10.80
N ALA A 9 1.46 -6.86 -11.23
CA ALA A 9 0.32 -6.25 -10.55
C ALA A 9 0.11 -6.85 -9.14
N TYR A 10 0.29 -8.16 -8.99
CA TYR A 10 0.25 -8.83 -7.69
C TYR A 10 1.40 -8.38 -6.77
N GLN A 11 2.63 -8.34 -7.27
CA GLN A 11 3.81 -7.84 -6.55
C GLN A 11 3.62 -6.39 -6.09
N ALA A 12 3.09 -5.53 -6.96
CA ALA A 12 2.76 -4.13 -6.65
C ALA A 12 1.79 -4.03 -5.47
N LEU A 13 0.66 -4.74 -5.57
CA LEU A 13 -0.38 -4.72 -4.55
C LEU A 13 0.13 -5.28 -3.23
N ARG A 14 0.83 -6.42 -3.26
CA ARG A 14 1.41 -7.06 -2.07
C ARG A 14 2.40 -6.16 -1.36
N GLY A 15 3.39 -5.63 -2.08
CA GLY A 15 4.42 -4.77 -1.49
C GLY A 15 3.82 -3.54 -0.84
N THR A 16 2.89 -2.87 -1.53
CA THR A 16 2.27 -1.64 -1.03
C THR A 16 1.39 -1.92 0.18
N LEU A 17 0.54 -2.95 0.13
CA LEU A 17 -0.35 -3.29 1.24
C LEU A 17 0.43 -3.77 2.47
N HIS A 18 1.49 -4.57 2.30
CA HIS A 18 2.34 -5.00 3.41
C HIS A 18 3.09 -3.83 4.04
N ALA A 19 3.61 -2.90 3.22
CA ALA A 19 4.21 -1.68 3.74
C ALA A 19 3.20 -0.87 4.56
N LEU A 20 2.02 -0.56 4.01
CA LEU A 20 0.96 0.14 4.76
C LEU A 20 0.64 -0.57 6.08
N ARG A 21 0.29 -1.87 6.03
CA ARG A 21 -0.03 -2.72 7.19
C ARG A 21 1.03 -2.63 8.29
N ASP A 22 2.29 -2.75 7.91
CA ASP A 22 3.39 -2.81 8.87
C ASP A 22 3.68 -1.46 9.55
N ARG A 23 3.20 -0.37 8.96
CA ARG A 23 3.34 0.99 9.45
C ARG A 23 2.13 1.48 10.24
N LEU A 24 0.96 0.88 10.03
CA LEU A 24 -0.28 1.25 10.71
C LEU A 24 -0.30 0.74 12.16
N PRO A 25 -0.98 1.46 13.08
CA PRO A 25 -1.45 0.87 14.32
C PRO A 25 -2.25 -0.42 14.05
N ALA A 26 -2.23 -1.37 14.98
CA ALA A 26 -2.84 -2.69 14.77
C ALA A 26 -4.34 -2.61 14.46
N GLU A 27 -5.06 -1.71 15.11
CA GLU A 27 -6.49 -1.45 14.88
C GLU A 27 -6.73 -0.96 13.45
N GLU A 28 -6.04 0.12 13.05
CA GLU A 28 -6.09 0.68 11.70
C GLU A 28 -5.69 -0.33 10.60
N ALA A 29 -4.75 -1.23 10.89
CA ALA A 29 -4.39 -2.30 9.98
C ALA A 29 -5.54 -3.32 9.79
N VAL A 30 -6.26 -3.64 10.87
CA VAL A 30 -7.43 -4.52 10.81
C VAL A 30 -8.60 -3.85 10.09
N ASP A 31 -8.82 -2.56 10.32
CA ASP A 31 -9.87 -1.79 9.63
C ASP A 31 -9.61 -1.70 8.13
N LEU A 32 -8.36 -1.40 7.74
CA LEU A 32 -7.94 -1.44 6.34
C LEU A 32 -8.22 -2.82 5.72
N ALA A 33 -7.91 -3.89 6.45
CA ALA A 33 -8.15 -5.25 5.96
C ALA A 33 -9.64 -5.54 5.79
N ALA A 34 -10.52 -5.01 6.65
CA ALA A 34 -11.97 -5.24 6.58
C ALA A 34 -12.54 -4.85 5.21
N GLN A 35 -12.01 -3.80 4.60
CA GLN A 35 -12.40 -3.29 3.28
C GLN A 35 -11.82 -4.08 2.08
N LEU A 36 -10.89 -5.02 2.32
CA LEU A 36 -10.27 -5.79 1.24
C LEU A 36 -11.13 -6.99 0.81
N PRO A 37 -11.21 -7.30 -0.50
CA PRO A 37 -11.78 -8.54 -1.00
C PRO A 37 -11.12 -9.78 -0.37
N LEU A 38 -11.87 -10.86 -0.18
CA LEU A 38 -11.43 -12.04 0.58
C LEU A 38 -10.05 -12.60 0.14
N LEU A 39 -9.81 -12.72 -1.17
CA LEU A 39 -8.52 -13.22 -1.68
C LEU A 39 -7.36 -12.26 -1.38
N VAL A 40 -7.61 -10.95 -1.48
CA VAL A 40 -6.62 -9.91 -1.16
C VAL A 40 -6.34 -9.89 0.33
N LYS A 41 -7.36 -10.11 1.17
CA LYS A 41 -7.23 -10.21 2.63
C LYS A 41 -6.31 -11.37 3.05
N GLY A 42 -6.39 -12.51 2.38
CA GLY A 42 -5.45 -13.62 2.59
C GLY A 42 -4.00 -13.21 2.33
N MET A 43 -3.73 -12.54 1.20
CA MET A 43 -2.41 -11.99 0.90
C MET A 43 -2.00 -10.89 1.89
N TYR A 44 -2.93 -10.03 2.30
CA TYR A 44 -2.67 -8.94 3.24
C TYR A 44 -2.16 -9.45 4.59
N TYR A 45 -2.73 -10.55 5.11
CA TYR A 45 -2.32 -11.13 6.38
C TYR A 45 -1.14 -12.10 6.28
N ASP A 46 -0.75 -12.52 5.07
CA ASP A 46 0.39 -13.40 4.84
C ASP A 46 1.67 -12.86 5.52
N GLY A 47 2.24 -13.68 6.40
CA GLY A 47 3.44 -13.38 7.18
C GLY A 47 3.33 -12.23 8.19
N TRP A 48 2.13 -11.72 8.51
CA TRP A 48 2.00 -10.62 9.46
C TRP A 48 2.23 -11.05 10.91
N THR A 49 2.91 -10.19 11.67
CA THR A 49 3.00 -10.31 13.14
C THR A 49 2.77 -8.93 13.76
N LEU A 50 2.21 -8.91 14.96
CA LEU A 50 2.02 -7.67 15.73
C LEU A 50 3.28 -7.20 16.47
N ARG A 51 4.36 -7.99 16.45
CA ARG A 51 5.60 -7.64 17.11
C ARG A 51 6.22 -6.42 16.41
N ASP A 52 6.66 -5.45 17.21
CA ASP A 52 7.31 -4.22 16.77
C ASP A 52 6.45 -3.34 15.84
N LYS A 53 5.11 -3.48 15.90
CA LYS A 53 4.15 -2.66 15.16
C LYS A 53 3.57 -1.53 16.02
N PRO A 54 3.33 -0.33 15.47
CA PRO A 54 3.68 0.10 14.11
C PRO A 54 5.19 0.27 13.92
N GLU A 55 5.71 -0.19 12.79
CA GLU A 55 7.11 0.06 12.45
C GLU A 55 7.33 1.54 12.08
N LYS A 56 8.45 2.11 12.52
CA LYS A 56 8.83 3.50 12.24
C LYS A 56 9.88 3.56 11.13
N TYR A 57 9.45 3.99 9.94
CA TYR A 57 10.27 4.15 8.76
C TYR A 57 9.70 5.26 7.85
N LYS A 58 10.55 5.82 6.99
CA LYS A 58 10.23 6.95 6.11
C LYS A 58 9.93 6.49 4.69
N LYS A 59 9.65 7.46 3.81
CA LYS A 59 9.37 7.26 2.39
C LYS A 59 10.39 6.35 1.70
N GLU A 60 11.68 6.51 1.95
CA GLU A 60 12.74 5.74 1.29
C GLU A 60 12.65 4.25 1.61
N GLU A 61 12.43 3.91 2.88
CA GLU A 61 12.27 2.53 3.32
C GLU A 61 10.94 1.93 2.86
N PHE A 62 9.86 2.72 2.82
CA PHE A 62 8.60 2.31 2.21
C PHE A 62 8.83 1.90 0.75
N ALA A 63 9.47 2.77 -0.05
CA ALA A 63 9.79 2.48 -1.44
C ALA A 63 10.68 1.25 -1.59
N ARG A 64 11.70 1.10 -0.73
CA ARG A 64 12.59 -0.06 -0.74
C ARG A 64 11.83 -1.37 -0.50
N ARG A 65 10.89 -1.40 0.45
CA ARG A 65 10.05 -2.60 0.74
C ARG A 65 9.18 -3.00 -0.45
N VAL A 66 8.61 -2.01 -1.15
CA VAL A 66 7.84 -2.27 -2.37
C VAL A 66 8.76 -2.76 -3.49
N HIS A 67 9.92 -2.13 -3.68
CA HIS A 67 10.89 -2.50 -4.72
C HIS A 67 11.47 -3.91 -4.52
N ALA A 68 11.60 -4.35 -3.27
CA ALA A 68 12.02 -5.70 -2.95
C ALA A 68 11.08 -6.78 -3.50
N GLN A 69 9.78 -6.49 -3.70
CA GLN A 69 8.85 -7.43 -4.35
C GLN A 69 9.17 -7.66 -5.84
N PHE A 70 9.96 -6.76 -6.43
CA PHE A 70 10.42 -6.80 -7.81
C PHE A 70 11.92 -7.10 -7.91
N GLU A 71 12.51 -7.69 -6.87
CA GLU A 71 13.94 -8.04 -6.83
C GLU A 71 14.87 -6.85 -7.13
N PHE A 72 14.43 -5.64 -6.76
CA PHE A 72 15.15 -4.39 -7.03
C PHE A 72 15.44 -4.12 -8.51
N ASP A 73 14.60 -4.60 -9.43
CA ASP A 73 14.80 -4.36 -10.86
C ASP A 73 14.81 -2.86 -11.18
N THR A 74 15.87 -2.44 -11.86
CA THR A 74 16.15 -1.03 -12.18
C THR A 74 15.16 -0.41 -13.17
N ASN A 75 14.35 -1.23 -13.85
CA ASN A 75 13.28 -0.77 -14.73
C ASN A 75 11.97 -0.47 -13.98
N VAL A 76 11.91 -0.70 -12.67
CA VAL A 76 10.76 -0.36 -11.81
C VAL A 76 11.04 0.91 -11.05
N ASN A 77 10.15 1.88 -11.19
CA ASN A 77 10.09 3.00 -10.27
C ASN A 77 9.10 2.67 -9.12
N PRO A 78 9.57 2.38 -7.89
CA PRO A 78 8.67 2.01 -6.80
C PRO A 78 7.68 3.13 -6.44
N ALA A 79 8.06 4.40 -6.62
CA ALA A 79 7.14 5.52 -6.35
C ALA A 79 5.94 5.51 -7.31
N GLU A 80 6.15 5.17 -8.59
CA GLU A 80 5.06 5.04 -9.56
C GLU A 80 4.15 3.85 -9.23
N VAL A 81 4.74 2.73 -8.82
CA VAL A 81 4.01 1.53 -8.36
C VAL A 81 3.11 1.87 -7.17
N ILE A 82 3.66 2.53 -6.15
CA ILE A 82 2.93 2.92 -4.93
C ILE A 82 1.76 3.84 -5.27
N ARG A 83 2.01 4.90 -6.05
CA ARG A 83 0.96 5.83 -6.49
C ARG A 83 -0.15 5.11 -7.28
N ALA A 84 0.21 4.15 -8.13
CA ALA A 84 -0.75 3.37 -8.91
C ALA A 84 -1.63 2.51 -8.00
N VAL A 85 -1.05 1.80 -7.03
CA VAL A 85 -1.79 0.97 -6.07
C VAL A 85 -2.70 1.82 -5.18
N LEU A 86 -2.18 2.91 -4.60
CA LEU A 86 -2.99 3.82 -3.77
C LEU A 86 -4.17 4.40 -4.56
N ARG A 87 -3.99 4.71 -5.85
CA ARG A 87 -5.07 5.15 -6.74
C ARG A 87 -6.12 4.06 -6.96
N VAL A 88 -5.72 2.79 -7.07
CA VAL A 88 -6.66 1.67 -7.18
C VAL A 88 -7.42 1.50 -5.86
N MET A 89 -6.74 1.51 -4.72
CA MET A 89 -7.37 1.44 -3.39
C MET A 89 -8.41 2.54 -3.20
N TYR A 90 -8.05 3.79 -3.53
CA TYR A 90 -8.94 4.94 -3.46
C TYR A 90 -10.26 4.74 -4.23
N ARG A 91 -10.19 4.17 -5.44
CA ARG A 91 -11.38 3.90 -6.27
C ARG A 91 -12.31 2.84 -5.68
N HIS A 92 -11.82 1.97 -4.80
CA HIS A 92 -12.60 0.83 -4.28
C HIS A 92 -13.04 1.00 -2.82
N MET A 93 -12.30 1.75 -2.00
CA MET A 93 -12.49 1.81 -0.55
C MET A 93 -13.24 3.08 -0.09
N GLY A 94 -13.50 4.01 -1.00
CA GLY A 94 -14.12 5.30 -0.69
C GLY A 94 -13.18 6.28 0.02
N ASP A 95 -13.61 7.52 0.15
CA ASP A 95 -12.75 8.62 0.63
C ASP A 95 -12.39 8.50 2.12
N GLY A 96 -13.28 7.95 2.96
CA GLY A 96 -13.10 7.89 4.41
C GLY A 96 -11.92 7.02 4.83
N GLU A 97 -11.96 5.74 4.46
CA GLU A 97 -10.94 4.76 4.87
C GLU A 97 -9.52 5.18 4.46
N LEU A 98 -9.35 5.64 3.21
CA LEU A 98 -8.02 5.99 2.73
C LEU A 98 -7.49 7.29 3.37
N ARG A 99 -8.37 8.18 3.84
CA ARG A 99 -7.97 9.36 4.63
C ARG A 99 -7.43 8.93 5.99
N ASP A 100 -8.06 7.97 6.65
CA ASP A 100 -7.62 7.46 7.96
C ASP A 100 -6.26 6.76 7.85
N VAL A 101 -6.09 5.91 6.84
CA VAL A 101 -4.78 5.31 6.50
C VAL A 101 -3.73 6.39 6.21
N LYS A 102 -4.07 7.42 5.42
CA LYS A 102 -3.15 8.53 5.10
C LYS A 102 -2.76 9.31 6.35
N SER A 103 -3.70 9.54 7.27
CA SER A 103 -3.47 10.32 8.49
C SER A 103 -2.42 9.67 9.41
N ASN A 104 -2.35 8.34 9.40
CA ASN A 104 -1.38 7.54 10.13
C ASN A 104 0.03 7.50 9.48
N MET A 105 0.20 8.05 8.27
CA MET A 105 1.48 8.10 7.57
C MET A 105 2.22 9.42 7.84
N PRO A 106 3.57 9.44 7.89
CA PRO A 106 4.33 10.68 7.89
C PRO A 106 4.17 11.44 6.58
N LYS A 107 4.46 12.75 6.63
CA LYS A 107 4.19 13.70 5.54
C LYS A 107 4.80 13.30 4.20
N ASP A 108 6.01 12.76 4.21
CA ASP A 108 6.74 12.30 3.03
C ASP A 108 6.04 11.13 2.29
N ILE A 109 5.40 10.22 3.02
CA ILE A 109 4.59 9.13 2.48
C ILE A 109 3.21 9.63 2.04
N GLN A 110 2.63 10.60 2.76
CA GLN A 110 1.34 11.22 2.39
C GLN A 110 1.37 11.81 0.97
N GLU A 111 2.52 12.24 0.46
CA GLU A 111 2.72 12.78 -0.90
C GLU A 111 2.40 11.78 -2.04
N TRP A 112 2.35 10.47 -1.75
CA TRP A 112 1.98 9.46 -2.74
C TRP A 112 0.48 9.20 -2.85
N PHE A 113 -0.28 9.56 -1.82
CA PHE A 113 -1.72 9.40 -1.84
C PHE A 113 -2.33 10.32 -2.89
N PRO A 114 -3.37 9.87 -3.62
CA PRO A 114 -4.08 10.76 -4.53
C PRO A 114 -4.61 11.97 -3.76
N GLU A 115 -4.54 13.16 -4.37
CA GLU A 115 -5.46 14.23 -4.00
C GLU A 115 -6.87 13.74 -4.33
N GLU A 116 -7.83 13.99 -3.44
CA GLU A 116 -9.22 13.53 -3.56
C GLU A 116 -9.71 13.71 -5.00
N VAL A 117 -9.67 12.63 -5.78
CA VAL A 117 -10.15 12.69 -7.15
C VAL A 117 -11.64 12.50 -7.00
N ALA A 118 -12.39 13.61 -7.06
CA ALA A 118 -13.84 13.62 -6.96
C ALA A 118 -14.44 12.36 -7.60
N PRO A 119 -15.40 11.68 -6.94
CA PRO A 119 -15.96 10.45 -7.45
C PRO A 119 -16.40 10.67 -8.89
N ARG A 120 -15.99 9.76 -9.79
CA ARG A 120 -16.55 9.75 -11.13
C ARG A 120 -18.02 9.37 -10.97
N GLU A 121 -18.88 10.33 -11.28
CA GLU A 121 -20.32 10.16 -11.52
C GLU A 121 -20.62 8.97 -12.44
#